data_AF-A0A7C5ID00-F1
#
_entry.id   AF-A0A7C5ID00-F1
#
_cell.length_a   1.000
_cell.length_b   1.000
_cell.length_c   1.000
_cell.angle_alpha   90.00
_cell.angle_beta   90.00
_cell.angle_gamma   90.00
#
_symmetry.space_group_name_H-M   'P 1'
#
loop_
_entity.id
_entity.type
_entity.pdbx_description
1 polymer ?
#
loop_
_entity_poly.entity_id
_entity_poly.type
_entity_poly.pdbx_seq_one_letter_code
_entity_poly.pdbx_strand_id
1 'polypeptide(L)' 'MTTPGILFEAELSRVLTILKDKLKPWLVVLFGSWVKGVLRDDSDVDIAFMTEEEYLQSDMNACGA' A
#
# COMPACT_ATOMS: atom_id res chain seq x y z
N MET A 1 7.29 -0.35 -23.11
CA MET A 1 6.06 -1.14 -22.92
C MET A 1 6.25 -1.89 -21.61
N THR A 2 5.76 -1.34 -20.50
CA THR A 2 5.78 -2.00 -19.19
C THR A 2 4.62 -2.98 -19.14
N THR A 3 4.90 -4.24 -18.81
CA THR A 3 3.88 -5.29 -18.70
C THR A 3 2.89 -4.91 -17.58
N PRO A 4 1.57 -4.89 -17.84
CA PRO A 4 0.57 -4.62 -16.82
C PRO A 4 0.62 -5.76 -15.79
N GLY A 5 1.09 -5.45 -14.58
CA GLY A 5 1.37 -6.42 -13.53
C GLY A 5 2.72 -6.24 -12.84
N ILE A 6 3.62 -5.43 -13.41
CA ILE A 6 4.88 -5.02 -12.78
C ILE A 6 4.78 -3.53 -12.38
N LEU A 7 3.97 -3.18 -11.37
CA LEU A 7 4.42 -2.04 -10.53
C LEU A 7 5.69 -2.56 -9.90
N PHE A 8 6.75 -1.79 -10.11
CA PHE A 8 8.11 -2.26 -9.98
C PHE A 8 8.30 -2.80 -8.57
N GLU A 9 8.94 -3.96 -8.41
CA GLU A 9 9.36 -4.48 -7.09
C GLU A 9 9.96 -3.39 -6.18
N ALA A 10 10.59 -2.39 -6.80
CA ALA A 10 11.09 -1.17 -6.17
C ALA A 10 10.00 -0.31 -5.49
N GLU A 11 8.84 -0.12 -6.12
CA GLU A 11 7.72 0.67 -5.59
C GLU A 11 7.07 -0.04 -4.41
N LEU A 12 6.80 -1.34 -4.53
CA LEU A 12 6.28 -2.14 -3.42
C LEU A 12 7.27 -2.16 -2.24
N SER A 13 8.56 -2.35 -2.53
CA SER A 13 9.61 -2.29 -1.51
C SER A 13 9.65 -0.92 -0.81
N ARG A 14 9.44 0.16 -1.54
CA ARG A 14 9.41 1.52 -1.00
C ARG A 14 8.20 1.73 -0.09
N VAL A 15 7.03 1.26 -0.50
CA VAL A 15 5.81 1.31 0.34
C VAL A 15 6.00 0.50 1.61
N LEU A 16 6.51 -0.73 1.51
CA LEU A 16 6.77 -1.59 2.67
C LEU A 16 7.78 -0.97 3.63
N THR A 17 8.81 -0.29 3.12
CA THR A 17 9.79 0.42 3.95
C THR A 17 9.11 1.55 4.74
N ILE A 18 8.30 2.37 4.07
CA ILE A 18 7.56 3.46 4.72
C ILE A 18 6.61 2.93 5.80
N LEU A 19 5.86 1.86 5.50
CA LEU A 19 4.94 1.26 6.46
C LEU A 19 5.68 0.71 7.69
N LYS A 20 6.81 0.02 7.49
CA LYS A 20 7.65 -0.49 8.59
C LYS A 20 8.20 0.62 9.46
N ASP A 21 8.72 1.68 8.85
CA ASP A 21 9.36 2.77 9.58
C ASP A 21 8.34 3.63 10.35
N LYS A 22 7.17 3.87 9.77
CA LYS A 22 6.17 4.78 10.34
C LYS A 22 5.15 4.12 11.24
N LEU A 23 4.67 2.94 10.87
CA LEU A 23 3.48 2.31 11.46
C LEU A 23 3.78 1.01 12.20
N LYS A 24 5.02 0.49 12.04
CA LYS A 24 5.50 -0.78 12.61
C LYS A 24 4.45 -1.90 12.56
N PRO A 25 3.85 -2.17 11.39
CA PRO A 25 2.79 -3.15 11.29
C PRO A 25 3.34 -4.56 11.56
N TRP A 26 2.58 -5.36 12.28
CA TRP A 26 2.86 -6.80 12.43
C TRP A 26 2.25 -7.62 11.30
N LEU A 27 1.26 -7.07 10.58
CA LEU A 27 0.69 -7.66 9.37
C LEU A 27 0.41 -6.58 8.32
N VAL A 28 0.74 -6.89 7.07
CA VAL A 28 0.39 -6.07 5.90
C VAL A 28 -0.30 -6.98 4.88
N VAL A 29 -1.45 -6.55 4.38
CA VAL A 29 -2.26 -7.26 3.38
C VAL A 29 -2.43 -6.35 2.17
N LEU A 30 -1.92 -6.83 1.03
CA LEU A 30 -2.23 -6.25 -0.27
C LEU A 30 -3.53 -6.87 -0.78
N PHE A 31 -4.49 -6.04 -1.19
CA PHE A 31 -5.76 -6.50 -1.73
C PHE A 31 -6.18 -5.64 -2.94
N GLY A 32 -7.43 -5.76 -3.38
CA GLY A 32 -7.96 -4.92 -4.45
C GLY A 32 -7.69 -5.42 -5.87
N SER A 33 -7.77 -4.50 -6.83
CA SER A 33 -7.64 -4.76 -8.28
C SER A 33 -6.27 -5.33 -8.65
N TRP A 34 -5.24 -4.94 -7.90
CA TRP A 34 -3.86 -5.39 -8.02
C TRP A 34 -3.73 -6.90 -8.03
N VAL A 35 -4.13 -7.53 -6.92
CA VAL A 35 -3.96 -8.97 -6.70
C VAL A 35 -4.93 -9.79 -7.55
N LYS A 36 -5.99 -9.15 -8.05
CA LYS A 36 -6.98 -9.77 -8.96
C LYS A 36 -6.53 -9.78 -10.42
N GLY A 37 -5.40 -9.15 -10.76
CA GLY A 37 -4.91 -9.08 -12.14
C GLY A 37 -5.77 -8.20 -13.07
N VAL A 38 -6.59 -7.32 -12.50
CA VAL A 38 -7.45 -6.37 -13.25
C VAL A 38 -6.89 -4.96 -13.13
N LEU A 39 -5.58 -4.85 -12.97
CA LEU A 39 -4.89 -3.58 -12.81
C LEU A 39 -4.95 -2.78 -14.12
N ARG A 40 -5.34 -1.51 -14.00
CA ARG A 40 -5.26 -0.49 -15.07
C ARG A 40 -4.10 0.44 -14.79
N ASP A 41 -3.66 1.17 -15.82
CA ASP A 41 -2.55 2.12 -15.70
C ASP A 41 -2.83 3.26 -14.68
N ASP A 42 -4.10 3.50 -14.36
CA ASP A 42 -4.60 4.47 -13.38
C ASP A 42 -5.07 3.81 -12.07
N SER A 43 -4.75 2.53 -11.84
CA SER A 43 -5.19 1.83 -10.63
C SER A 43 -4.36 2.19 -9.41
N ASP A 44 -5.07 2.44 -8.31
CA ASP A 44 -4.48 2.59 -6.98
C ASP A 44 -4.03 1.23 -6.40
N VAL A 45 -3.28 1.31 -5.29
CA VAL A 45 -2.81 0.16 -4.53
C VAL A 45 -3.57 0.10 -3.20
N ASP A 46 -4.44 -0.89 -3.04
CA ASP A 46 -5.19 -1.10 -1.80
C ASP A 46 -4.37 -1.89 -0.77
N ILE A 47 -4.10 -1.27 0.38
CA ILE A 47 -3.29 -1.86 1.45
C ILE A 47 -4.04 -1.77 2.77
N ALA A 48 -4.13 -2.89 3.48
CA ALA A 48 -4.56 -2.96 4.87
C ALA A 48 -3.37 -3.39 5.72
N PHE A 49 -3.29 -2.89 6.95
CA PHE A 49 -2.26 -3.32 7.90
C PHE A 49 -2.85 -3.44 9.29
N MET A 50 -2.19 -4.24 10.13
CA MET A 50 -2.48 -4.34 11.55
C MET A 50 -1.21 -4.02 12.34
N THR A 51 -1.40 -3.32 13.45
CA THR A 51 -0.34 -2.85 14.34
C THR A 51 -0.85 -2.90 15.78
N GLU A 52 0.07 -2.89 16.75
CA GLU A 52 -0.29 -2.82 18.18
C GLU A 52 -0.58 -1.38 18.61
N GLU A 53 -0.05 -0.40 17.88
CA GLU A 53 -0.24 1.02 18.16
C GLU A 53 -1.63 1.49 17.67
N GLU A 54 -2.37 2.23 18.50
CA GLU A 54 -3.63 2.83 18.06
C GLU A 54 -3.33 4.17 17.38
N TYR A 55 -3.64 4.28 16.09
CA TYR A 55 -3.46 5.51 15.32
C TYR A 55 -4.79 6.26 15.19
N LEU A 56 -4.77 7.57 15.43
CA LEU A 56 -5.94 8.41 15.23
C LEU A 56 -6.09 8.70 13.73
N GLN A 57 -7.33 8.97 13.29
CA GLN A 57 -7.63 9.35 11.91
C GLN A 57 -6.79 10.57 11.45
N SER A 58 -6.41 11.46 12.38
CA SER A 58 -5.52 12.59 12.12
C SER A 58 -4.12 12.18 11.65
N ASP A 59 -3.68 10.98 12.02
CA ASP A 59 -2.35 10.45 11.71
C ASP A 59 -2.33 9.77 10.34
N MET A 60 -3.52 9.42 9.81
CA MET A 60 -3.71 8.62 8.60
C MET A 60 -4.16 9.43 7.38
N ASN A 61 -4.38 10.74 7.52
CA ASN A 61 -4.80 11.59 6.40
C ASN A 61 -3.61 11.90 5.47
N ALA A 62 -3.53 11.17 4.35
CA ALA A 62 -2.60 11.44 3.25
C ALA A 62 -3.29 11.94 1.96
N CYS A 63 -4.62 12.04 1.94
CA CYS A 63 -5.35 12.63 0.83
C CYS A 63 -6.08 13.90 1.30
N GLY A 64 -5.54 15.06 0.92
CA GLY A 64 -6.21 16.34 1.08
C GLY A 64 -7.41 16.44 0.13
N ALA A 65 -8.39 17.24 0.55
CA ALA A 65 -9.67 17.53 -0.10
C ALA A 65 -9.61 17.72 -1.63
#